data_AF-A0A2B4RTE7-F1
#
_entry.id   AF-A0A2B4RTE7-F1
#
_cell.length_a   1.000
_cell.length_b   1.000
_cell.length_c   1.000
_cell.angle_alpha   90.00
_cell.angle_beta   90.00
_cell.angle_gamma   90.00
#
_symmetry.space_group_name_H-M   'P 1'
#
loop_
_entity.id
_entity.type
_entity.pdbx_description
1 polymer ?
#
loop_
_entity_poly.entity_id
_entity_poly.type
_entity_poly.pdbx_seq_one_letter_code
_entity_poly.pdbx_strand_id
1 'polypeptide(L)'
;MRDAILSSGGVPGVNVALCETVQVPTVLSSKIEGERSGRKSDPASVARSMMSAVDSQGKQMFSSEEFLTASQVARFFSRLAAKKSLFNDDDLEEEIECATQEATIEELTNEVSRELLPGHPIMWDKYNICEMTSGGKLNTTKLSVAKLRDICAGLDIAVDVTIKRKRPYADKIEEYFQKCRCKAYK
;
A
#
# COMPACT_ATOMS: atom_id res chain seq x y z
N MET A 1 6.09 -18.28 -4.22
CA MET A 1 7.56 -18.51 -4.06
C MET A 1 8.21 -17.50 -4.99
N ARG A 2 8.50 -16.30 -4.47
CA ARG A 2 9.85 -15.77 -4.23
C ARG A 2 10.56 -15.38 -5.54
N ASP A 3 10.26 -14.18 -6.02
CA ASP A 3 11.10 -13.51 -7.00
C ASP A 3 11.98 -12.44 -6.34
N ALA A 4 13.14 -12.32 -6.94
CA ALA A 4 14.37 -11.80 -6.41
C ALA A 4 14.44 -10.27 -6.36
N ILE A 5 14.99 -9.74 -5.25
CA ILE A 5 15.62 -8.42 -5.23
C ILE A 5 17.10 -8.64 -4.93
N LEU A 6 17.88 -8.75 -6.00
CA LEU A 6 19.32 -8.50 -5.99
C LEU A 6 19.52 -6.98 -5.95
N SER A 7 19.63 -6.41 -4.75
CA SER A 7 20.19 -5.07 -4.55
C SER A 7 21.66 -5.22 -4.16
N SER A 8 22.50 -5.42 -5.17
CA SER A 8 23.95 -5.35 -5.06
C SER A 8 24.38 -3.90 -4.87
N GLY A 9 24.54 -3.50 -3.60
CA GLY A 9 25.03 -2.18 -3.20
C GLY A 9 25.56 -2.18 -1.76
N GLY A 10 26.18 -3.27 -1.33
CA GLY A 10 26.84 -3.35 -0.02
C GLY A 10 28.25 -2.76 -0.09
N VAL A 11 28.46 -1.64 0.59
CA VAL A 11 29.81 -1.21 0.98
C VAL A 11 30.42 -2.28 1.90
N PRO A 12 31.57 -2.90 1.58
CA PRO A 12 32.20 -3.86 2.47
C PRO A 12 32.77 -3.13 3.68
N GLY A 13 32.30 -3.45 4.89
CA GLY A 13 32.96 -3.01 6.12
C GLY A 13 32.07 -2.57 7.27
N VAL A 14 30.74 -2.52 7.11
CA VAL A 14 29.85 -2.15 8.20
C VAL A 14 29.07 -3.37 8.65
N ASN A 15 29.58 -4.07 9.67
CA ASN A 15 28.78 -4.99 10.45
C ASN A 15 27.70 -4.17 11.16
N VAL A 16 26.49 -4.15 10.60
CA VAL A 16 25.31 -3.69 11.32
C VAL A 16 24.95 -4.81 12.29
N ALA A 17 25.68 -4.87 13.40
CA ALA A 17 25.11 -5.48 14.58
C ALA A 17 23.86 -4.65 14.90
N LEU A 18 22.70 -5.30 14.79
CA LEU A 18 21.47 -4.85 15.42
C LEU A 18 21.85 -4.46 16.84
N CYS A 19 22.00 -3.17 17.10
CA CYS A 19 22.38 -2.66 18.41
C CYS A 19 21.13 -2.81 19.27
N GLU A 20 21.02 -4.04 19.77
CA GLU A 20 20.27 -4.46 20.93
C GLU A 20 20.28 -3.31 21.91
N THR A 21 19.08 -2.77 22.14
CA THR A 21 18.73 -1.73 23.09
C THR A 21 19.90 -1.35 23.99
N VAL A 22 20.65 -0.31 23.61
CA VAL A 22 21.45 0.41 24.59
C VAL A 22 20.45 0.77 25.66
N GLN A 23 20.55 0.13 26.82
CA GLN A 23 19.80 0.51 28.01
C GLN A 23 20.20 1.95 28.27
N VAL A 24 19.43 2.89 27.71
CA VAL A 24 19.58 4.31 28.01
C VAL A 24 19.39 4.36 29.52
N PRO A 25 20.41 4.78 30.29
CA PRO A 25 20.31 4.77 31.73
C PRO A 25 19.05 5.54 32.12
N THR A 26 18.14 4.89 32.83
CA THR A 26 16.76 5.34 33.09
C THR A 26 16.69 6.75 33.71
N VAL A 27 17.81 7.25 34.24
CA VAL A 27 18.01 8.61 34.78
C VAL A 27 18.01 9.69 33.69
N LEU A 28 18.59 9.43 32.52
CA LEU A 28 18.59 10.39 31.41
C LEU A 28 17.20 10.49 30.77
N SER A 29 16.47 9.38 30.75
CA SER A 29 15.08 9.30 30.29
C SER A 29 14.04 9.76 31.32
N SER A 30 14.41 10.01 32.57
CA SER A 30 13.50 10.59 33.59
C SER A 30 13.72 12.07 33.82
N LYS A 31 14.90 12.62 33.44
CA LYS A 31 15.18 14.07 33.49
C LYS A 31 14.83 14.83 32.21
N ILE A 32 14.13 14.17 31.30
CA ILE A 32 13.40 14.76 30.17
C ILE A 32 12.06 15.32 30.66
N GLU A 33 12.11 16.31 31.54
CA GLU A 33 10.98 17.23 31.78
C GLU A 33 10.45 17.81 30.44
N GLY A 34 11.30 17.82 29.40
CA GLY A 34 11.00 18.29 28.05
C GLY A 34 10.05 17.43 27.22
N GLU A 35 9.81 16.15 27.54
CA GLU A 35 8.89 15.32 26.73
C GLU A 35 7.42 15.73 26.94
N ARG A 36 7.07 16.16 28.15
CA ARG A 36 5.75 16.76 28.46
C ARG A 36 5.71 18.29 28.39
N SER A 37 6.83 18.99 28.66
CA SER A 37 6.86 20.47 28.71
C SER A 37 7.37 21.17 27.45
N GLY A 38 7.91 20.44 26.48
CA GLY A 38 8.49 21.00 25.25
C GLY A 38 9.81 21.77 25.44
N ARG A 39 10.35 21.86 26.66
CA ARG A 39 11.60 22.59 26.95
C ARG A 39 12.79 21.65 27.06
N LYS A 40 13.80 21.85 26.22
CA LYS A 40 15.09 21.15 26.32
C LYS A 40 15.77 21.53 27.64
N SER A 41 16.10 20.54 28.47
CA SER A 41 16.95 20.74 29.64
C SER A 41 18.34 21.21 29.22
N ASP A 42 18.95 22.11 29.99
CA ASP A 42 20.31 22.59 29.73
C ASP A 42 21.32 21.42 29.75
N PRO A 43 22.10 21.19 28.67
CA PRO A 43 23.03 20.06 28.60
C PRO A 43 24.09 20.05 29.70
N ALA A 44 24.54 21.22 30.16
CA ALA A 44 25.51 21.31 31.25
C ALA A 44 24.88 20.95 32.60
N SER A 45 23.62 21.32 32.82
CA SER A 45 22.85 20.91 34.00
C SER A 45 22.62 19.40 34.04
N VAL A 46 22.32 18.77 32.90
CA VAL A 46 22.17 17.31 32.81
C VAL A 46 23.48 16.60 33.10
N ALA A 47 24.60 17.06 32.53
CA ALA A 47 25.93 16.52 32.82
C ALA A 47 26.28 16.62 34.32
N ARG A 48 26.03 17.77 34.95
CA ARG A 48 26.21 17.94 36.42
C ARG A 48 25.31 17.04 37.24
N SER A 49 24.07 16.87 36.82
CA SER A 49 23.14 15.96 37.49
C SER A 49 23.56 14.51 37.39
N MET A 50 24.20 14.10 36.29
CA MET A 50 24.71 12.75 36.11
C MET A 50 25.83 12.43 37.11
N MET A 51 26.72 13.40 37.38
CA MET A 51 27.81 13.25 38.35
C MET A 51 27.34 13.13 39.80
N SER A 52 26.14 13.65 40.11
CA SER A 52 25.57 13.69 41.47
C SER A 52 24.35 12.78 41.63
N ALA A 53 23.99 12.00 40.60
CA ALA A 53 22.86 11.10 40.65
C ALA A 53 23.14 9.93 41.60
N VAL A 54 22.23 9.70 42.53
CA VAL A 54 22.28 8.59 43.50
C VAL A 54 21.01 7.76 43.40
N ASP A 55 21.14 6.45 43.63
CA ASP A 55 20.03 5.52 43.64
C ASP A 55 19.22 5.60 44.96
N SER A 56 18.18 4.77 45.08
CA SER A 56 17.35 4.69 46.29
C SER A 56 18.11 4.26 47.56
N GLN A 57 19.32 3.71 47.41
CA GLN A 57 20.20 3.29 48.50
C GLN A 57 21.31 4.32 48.78
N GLY A 58 21.28 5.47 48.11
CA GLY A 58 22.26 6.54 48.27
C GLY A 58 23.60 6.28 47.57
N LYS A 59 23.71 5.24 46.73
CA LYS A 59 24.92 4.94 45.96
C LYS A 59 24.91 5.71 44.65
N GLN A 60 26.07 6.19 44.23
CA GLN A 60 26.23 6.89 42.95
C GLN A 60 25.79 5.99 41.78
N MET A 61 24.90 6.53 40.93
CA MET A 61 24.29 5.77 39.83
C MET A 61 25.23 5.56 38.65
N PHE A 62 26.26 6.38 38.53
CA PHE A 62 27.19 6.42 37.42
C PHE A 62 28.63 6.47 37.93
N SER A 63 29.51 5.73 37.24
CA SER A 63 30.95 5.84 37.40
C SER A 63 31.51 7.03 36.61
N SER A 64 32.74 7.45 36.94
CA SER A 64 33.39 8.58 36.24
C SER A 64 33.60 8.35 34.74
N GLU A 65 33.67 7.09 34.31
CA GLU A 65 33.84 6.71 32.90
C GLU A 65 32.53 6.82 32.11
N GLU A 66 31.39 6.84 32.80
CA GLU A 66 30.06 6.94 32.20
C GLU A 66 29.57 8.39 32.11
N PHE A 67 30.28 9.35 32.71
CA PHE A 67 29.87 10.75 32.69
C PHE A 67 29.91 11.34 31.28
N LEU A 68 28.76 11.88 30.86
CA LEU A 68 28.66 12.60 29.61
C LEU A 68 29.00 14.08 29.79
N THR A 69 29.77 14.61 28.86
CA THR A 69 30.00 16.05 28.72
C THR A 69 28.74 16.75 28.24
N ALA A 70 28.64 18.06 28.51
CA ALA A 70 27.55 18.90 28.01
C ALA A 70 27.39 18.78 26.48
N SER A 71 28.49 18.68 25.73
CA SER A 71 28.48 18.51 24.28
C SER A 71 27.91 17.16 23.84
N GLN A 72 28.20 16.07 24.57
CA GLN A 72 27.63 14.74 24.29
C GLN A 72 26.12 14.73 24.56
N VAL A 73 25.68 15.34 25.66
CA VAL A 73 24.26 15.49 25.99
C VAL A 73 23.54 16.35 24.94
N ALA A 74 24.13 17.48 24.53
CA ALA A 74 23.55 18.34 23.51
C ALA A 74 23.38 17.62 22.16
N ARG A 75 24.41 16.87 21.75
CA ARG A 75 24.36 16.04 20.53
C ARG A 75 23.30 14.95 20.63
N PHE A 76 23.15 14.33 21.79
CA PHE A 76 22.12 13.33 22.04
C PHE A 76 20.71 13.92 21.89
N PHE A 77 20.44 15.08 22.49
CA PHE A 77 19.16 15.77 22.31
C PHE A 77 18.92 16.25 20.87
N SER A 78 19.97 16.68 20.17
CA SER A 78 19.86 17.01 18.75
C SER A 78 19.46 15.79 17.91
N ARG A 79 20.05 14.62 18.18
CA ARG A 79 19.71 13.36 17.50
C ARG A 79 18.29 12.91 17.82
N LEU A 80 17.85 13.01 19.07
CA LEU A 80 16.47 12.68 19.45
C LEU A 80 15.44 13.59 18.77
N ALA A 81 15.70 14.90 18.72
CA ALA A 81 14.82 15.85 18.03
C ALA A 81 14.77 15.59 16.52
N ALA A 82 15.91 15.33 15.89
CA ALA A 82 15.96 15.01 14.46
C ALA A 82 15.24 13.70 14.14
N LYS A 83 15.38 12.67 14.99
CA LYS A 83 14.66 11.40 14.81
C LYS A 83 13.15 11.61 14.85
N LYS A 84 12.63 12.45 15.75
CA LYS A 84 11.20 12.76 15.81
C LYS A 84 10.74 13.59 14.61
N SER A 85 11.57 14.48 14.08
CA SER A 85 11.24 15.26 12.87
C SER A 85 11.20 14.43 11.58
N LEU A 86 11.83 13.25 11.54
CA LEU A 86 11.79 12.36 10.37
C LEU A 86 10.51 11.52 10.31
N PHE A 87 9.81 11.41 11.44
CA PHE A 87 8.50 10.76 11.54
C PHE A 87 7.53 11.84 12.02
N ASN A 88 7.09 12.71 11.11
CA ASN A 88 5.90 13.51 11.41
C ASN A 88 4.76 12.50 11.48
N ASP A 89 4.22 12.28 12.68
CA ASP A 89 3.11 11.34 12.89
C ASP A 89 1.92 11.70 11.96
N ASP A 90 1.74 12.99 11.66
CA ASP A 90 0.76 13.52 10.71
C ASP A 90 0.97 12.99 9.27
N ASP A 91 2.22 12.94 8.77
CA ASP A 91 2.52 12.47 7.41
C ASP A 91 2.26 10.95 7.28
N LEU A 92 2.52 10.19 8.35
CA LEU A 92 2.25 8.75 8.40
C LEU A 92 0.75 8.46 8.51
N GLU A 93 0.00 9.28 9.27
CA GLU A 93 -1.44 9.15 9.40
C GLU A 93 -2.15 9.45 8.07
N GLU A 94 -1.71 10.48 7.34
CA GLU A 94 -2.21 10.79 5.99
C GLU A 94 -1.94 9.65 5.00
N GLU A 95 -0.74 9.05 5.01
CA GLU A 95 -0.40 7.93 4.14
C GLU A 95 -1.28 6.69 4.42
N ILE A 96 -1.52 6.39 5.70
CA ILE A 96 -2.40 5.30 6.11
C ILE A 96 -3.83 5.58 5.66
N GLU A 97 -4.34 6.79 5.89
CA GLU A 97 -5.70 7.18 5.51
C GLU A 97 -5.90 7.05 3.99
N CYS A 98 -4.94 7.54 3.19
CA CYS A 98 -4.97 7.43 1.74
C CYS A 98 -5.03 5.98 1.26
N ALA A 99 -4.17 5.11 1.81
CA ALA A 99 -4.16 3.68 1.48
C ALA A 99 -5.50 2.99 1.84
N THR A 100 -6.11 3.35 2.97
CA THR A 100 -7.41 2.79 3.36
C THR A 100 -8.54 3.25 2.44
N GLN A 101 -8.52 4.51 2.02
CA GLN A 101 -9.51 5.04 1.09
C GLN A 101 -9.39 4.39 -0.29
N GLU A 102 -8.16 4.19 -0.79
CA GLU A 102 -7.92 3.49 -2.05
C GLU A 102 -8.44 2.05 -2.01
N ALA A 103 -8.14 1.30 -0.94
CA ALA A 103 -8.66 -0.06 -0.75
C ALA A 103 -10.19 -0.11 -0.70
N THR A 104 -10.81 0.87 -0.05
CA THR A 104 -12.29 0.98 0.02
C THR A 104 -12.89 1.27 -1.36
N ILE A 105 -12.27 2.17 -2.13
CA ILE A 105 -12.72 2.47 -3.51
C ILE A 105 -12.58 1.23 -4.38
N GLU A 106 -11.49 0.48 -4.26
CA GLU A 106 -11.28 -0.76 -5.00
C GLU A 106 -12.36 -1.81 -4.66
N GLU A 107 -12.66 -2.00 -3.38
CA GLU A 107 -13.70 -2.93 -2.92
C GLU A 107 -15.08 -2.55 -3.49
N LEU A 108 -15.48 -1.29 -3.36
CA LEU A 108 -16.74 -0.79 -3.90
C LEU A 108 -16.81 -0.93 -5.43
N THR A 109 -15.71 -0.64 -6.12
CA THR A 109 -15.63 -0.77 -7.58
C THR A 109 -15.76 -2.23 -8.03
N ASN A 110 -15.18 -3.15 -7.26
CA ASN A 110 -15.30 -4.58 -7.50
C ASN A 110 -16.72 -5.08 -7.24
N GLU A 111 -17.39 -4.60 -6.19
CA GLU A 111 -18.78 -4.98 -5.91
C GLU A 111 -19.73 -4.47 -7.00
N VAL A 112 -19.62 -3.20 -7.39
CA VAL A 112 -20.39 -2.63 -8.51
C VAL A 112 -20.13 -3.41 -9.81
N SER A 113 -18.88 -3.83 -10.05
CA SER A 113 -18.54 -4.65 -11.21
C SER A 113 -19.21 -6.03 -11.16
N ARG A 114 -19.41 -6.62 -9.98
CA ARG A 114 -20.08 -7.91 -9.81
C ARG A 114 -21.60 -7.81 -9.99
N GLU A 115 -22.20 -6.71 -9.55
CA GLU A 115 -23.66 -6.52 -9.62
C GLU A 115 -24.15 -6.02 -10.99
N LEU A 116 -23.41 -5.09 -11.62
CA LEU A 116 -23.89 -4.39 -12.83
C LEU A 116 -23.32 -4.92 -14.14
N LEU A 117 -22.16 -5.60 -14.11
CA LEU A 117 -21.53 -6.11 -15.33
C LEU A 117 -21.75 -7.62 -15.47
N PRO A 118 -22.01 -8.13 -16.68
CA PRO A 118 -22.03 -9.56 -16.93
C PRO A 118 -20.71 -10.20 -16.49
N GLY A 119 -20.80 -11.17 -15.57
CA GLY A 119 -19.67 -11.98 -15.16
C GLY A 119 -18.99 -12.61 -16.37
N HIS A 120 -17.69 -12.35 -16.52
CA HIS A 120 -16.90 -12.91 -17.60
C HIS A 120 -16.42 -14.34 -17.24
N PRO A 121 -16.37 -15.27 -18.22
CA PRO A 121 -16.78 -15.13 -19.62
C PRO A 121 -18.31 -15.15 -19.78
N ILE A 122 -18.82 -14.35 -20.73
CA ILE A 122 -20.26 -14.29 -21.01
C ILE A 122 -20.67 -15.54 -21.79
N MET A 123 -21.48 -16.37 -21.15
CA MET A 123 -22.05 -17.59 -21.70
C MET A 123 -23.45 -17.34 -22.24
N TRP A 124 -23.76 -17.88 -23.42
CA TRP A 124 -25.12 -17.92 -23.97
C TRP A 124 -25.45 -19.34 -24.42
N ASP A 125 -26.45 -19.97 -23.82
CA ASP A 125 -26.70 -21.41 -23.90
C ASP A 125 -25.42 -22.23 -23.57
N LYS A 126 -24.78 -22.78 -24.61
CA LYS A 126 -23.59 -23.63 -24.58
C LYS A 126 -22.38 -22.93 -25.21
N TYR A 127 -22.51 -21.66 -25.56
CA TYR A 127 -21.53 -20.90 -26.33
C TYR A 127 -20.85 -19.86 -25.46
N ASN A 128 -19.53 -19.90 -25.39
CA ASN A 128 -18.72 -18.84 -24.80
C ASN A 128 -18.58 -17.69 -25.81
N ILE A 129 -19.36 -16.62 -25.64
CA ILE A 129 -19.40 -15.52 -26.60
C ILE A 129 -18.11 -14.69 -26.54
N CYS A 130 -17.46 -14.60 -25.37
CA CYS A 130 -16.14 -13.97 -25.21
C CYS A 130 -15.05 -14.66 -26.04
N GLU A 131 -15.06 -15.99 -26.06
CA GLU A 131 -14.12 -16.78 -26.88
C GLU A 131 -14.42 -16.66 -28.37
N MET A 132 -15.70 -16.70 -28.75
CA MET A 132 -16.12 -16.65 -30.15
C MET A 132 -15.85 -15.28 -30.81
N THR A 133 -15.99 -14.18 -30.06
CA THR A 133 -15.66 -12.81 -30.51
C THR A 133 -14.17 -12.58 -30.62
N SER A 134 -13.38 -13.22 -29.74
CA SER A 134 -11.92 -13.15 -29.77
C SER A 134 -11.31 -13.71 -31.06
N GLY A 135 -11.98 -14.65 -31.70
CA GLY A 135 -11.54 -15.27 -32.95
C GLY A 135 -11.96 -14.51 -34.23
N GLY A 136 -12.71 -13.40 -34.12
CA GLY A 136 -13.19 -12.61 -35.27
C GLY A 136 -14.12 -13.37 -36.22
N LYS A 137 -14.85 -14.36 -35.68
CA LYS A 137 -15.59 -15.35 -36.48
C LYS A 137 -17.07 -15.42 -36.12
N LEU A 138 -17.67 -14.46 -35.40
CA LEU A 138 -19.10 -14.58 -35.04
C LEU A 138 -20.00 -14.69 -36.27
N ASN A 139 -19.68 -13.96 -37.33
CA ASN A 139 -20.38 -14.03 -38.62
C ASN A 139 -20.30 -15.42 -39.29
N THR A 140 -19.23 -16.20 -39.08
CA THR A 140 -18.99 -17.53 -39.68
C THR A 140 -19.40 -18.69 -38.78
N THR A 141 -19.70 -18.43 -37.50
CA THR A 141 -20.09 -19.48 -36.53
C THR A 141 -21.49 -20.05 -36.77
N LYS A 142 -21.80 -21.24 -36.21
CA LYS A 142 -23.09 -21.94 -36.36
C LYS A 142 -24.32 -21.22 -35.75
N LEU A 143 -24.16 -20.03 -35.16
CA LEU A 143 -25.28 -19.29 -34.58
C LEU A 143 -26.23 -18.79 -35.68
N SER A 144 -27.52 -19.06 -35.50
CA SER A 144 -28.57 -18.57 -36.39
C SER A 144 -28.82 -17.07 -36.12
N VAL A 145 -29.45 -16.38 -37.08
CA VAL A 145 -29.85 -14.97 -36.90
C VAL A 145 -30.79 -14.81 -35.70
N ALA A 146 -31.65 -15.78 -35.43
CA ALA A 146 -32.53 -15.76 -34.26
C ALA A 146 -31.72 -15.72 -32.96
N LYS A 147 -30.74 -16.61 -32.78
CA LYS A 147 -29.88 -16.63 -31.58
C LYS A 147 -29.08 -15.34 -31.41
N LEU A 148 -28.61 -14.74 -32.50
CA LEU A 148 -27.90 -13.45 -32.42
C LEU A 148 -28.83 -12.32 -31.99
N ARG A 149 -30.10 -12.31 -32.44
CA ARG A 149 -31.09 -11.37 -31.92
C ARG A 149 -31.36 -11.57 -30.44
N ASP A 150 -31.49 -12.83 -30.02
CA ASP A 150 -31.74 -13.16 -28.61
C ASP A 150 -30.56 -12.68 -27.74
N ILE A 151 -29.32 -12.91 -28.18
CA ILE A 151 -28.09 -12.40 -27.53
C ILE A 151 -28.12 -10.87 -27.45
N CYS A 152 -28.40 -10.19 -28.56
CA CYS A 152 -28.49 -8.73 -28.57
C CYS A 152 -29.56 -8.22 -27.59
N ALA A 153 -30.72 -8.87 -27.53
CA ALA A 153 -31.81 -8.47 -26.64
C ALA A 153 -31.45 -8.68 -25.16
N GLY A 154 -30.84 -9.80 -24.77
CA GLY A 154 -30.50 -10.04 -23.36
C GLY A 154 -29.23 -9.32 -22.88
N LEU A 155 -28.38 -8.84 -23.79
CA LEU A 155 -27.24 -7.96 -23.46
C LEU A 155 -27.55 -6.48 -23.66
N ASP A 156 -28.81 -6.14 -23.95
CA ASP A 156 -29.28 -4.78 -24.24
C ASP A 156 -28.46 -4.05 -25.33
N ILE A 157 -28.04 -4.80 -26.36
CA ILE A 157 -27.33 -4.27 -27.51
C ILE A 157 -28.36 -3.75 -28.52
N ALA A 158 -28.40 -2.43 -28.71
CA ALA A 158 -29.29 -1.81 -29.67
C ALA A 158 -28.98 -2.26 -31.11
N VAL A 159 -29.89 -2.98 -31.76
CA VAL A 159 -29.80 -3.37 -33.18
C VAL A 159 -31.09 -3.01 -33.91
N ASP A 160 -30.97 -2.62 -35.19
CA ASP A 160 -32.14 -2.41 -36.04
C ASP A 160 -32.81 -3.75 -36.37
N VAL A 161 -34.01 -3.93 -35.82
CA VAL A 161 -34.84 -5.14 -35.92
C VAL A 161 -35.33 -5.43 -37.34
N THR A 162 -35.27 -4.46 -38.26
CA THR A 162 -35.68 -4.64 -39.66
C THR A 162 -34.66 -5.46 -40.47
N ILE A 163 -33.42 -5.54 -39.97
CA ILE A 163 -32.31 -6.19 -40.66
C ILE A 163 -32.39 -7.71 -40.47
N LYS A 164 -32.59 -8.46 -41.55
CA LYS A 164 -32.61 -9.94 -41.53
C LYS A 164 -31.23 -10.60 -41.72
N ARG A 165 -30.21 -9.81 -42.06
CA ARG A 165 -28.86 -10.30 -42.35
C ARG A 165 -28.10 -10.59 -41.06
N LYS A 166 -27.24 -11.61 -41.08
CA LYS A 166 -26.45 -12.05 -39.91
C LYS A 166 -25.35 -11.06 -39.49
N ARG A 167 -24.66 -10.49 -40.49
CA ARG A 167 -23.46 -9.66 -40.30
C ARG A 167 -23.69 -8.47 -39.33
N PRO A 168 -24.77 -7.66 -39.45
CA PRO A 168 -24.95 -6.51 -38.57
C PRO A 168 -25.14 -6.86 -37.08
N TYR A 169 -25.71 -8.02 -36.77
CA TYR A 169 -25.77 -8.50 -35.38
C TYR A 169 -24.40 -8.96 -34.89
N ALA A 170 -23.68 -9.72 -35.72
CA ALA A 170 -22.35 -10.20 -35.38
C ALA A 170 -21.38 -9.05 -35.14
N ASP A 171 -21.38 -8.03 -36.00
CA ASP A 171 -20.49 -6.87 -35.91
C ASP A 171 -20.75 -6.09 -34.59
N LYS A 172 -22.02 -5.87 -34.21
CA LYS A 172 -22.38 -5.20 -32.95
C LYS A 172 -22.03 -6.00 -31.71
N ILE A 173 -22.17 -7.33 -31.77
CA ILE A 173 -21.72 -8.20 -30.68
C ILE A 173 -20.18 -8.16 -30.60
N GLU A 174 -19.46 -8.25 -31.71
CA GLU A 174 -17.99 -8.14 -31.67
C GLU A 174 -17.53 -6.78 -31.11
N GLU A 175 -18.21 -5.68 -31.46
CA GLU A 175 -17.97 -4.34 -30.92
C GLU A 175 -18.21 -4.26 -29.41
N TYR A 176 -19.36 -4.73 -28.92
CA TYR A 176 -19.68 -4.77 -27.48
C TYR A 176 -18.59 -5.51 -26.70
N PHE A 177 -18.11 -6.63 -27.24
CA PHE A 177 -17.08 -7.47 -26.63
C PHE A 177 -15.64 -6.96 -26.89
N GLN A 178 -15.42 -5.85 -27.59
CA GLN A 178 -14.10 -5.17 -27.60
C GLN A 178 -13.74 -4.61 -26.22
N LYS A 179 -14.75 -4.21 -25.43
CA LYS A 179 -14.58 -3.62 -24.10
C LYS A 179 -14.48 -4.67 -22.98
N CYS A 180 -14.48 -5.94 -23.34
CA CYS A 180 -14.50 -7.06 -22.41
C CYS A 180 -13.15 -7.20 -21.68
N ARG A 181 -13.16 -7.37 -20.35
CA ARG A 181 -11.94 -7.62 -19.55
C ARG A 181 -11.20 -8.89 -19.95
N CYS A 182 -11.88 -9.87 -20.57
CA CYS A 182 -11.26 -11.12 -21.06
C CYS A 182 -10.17 -10.89 -22.13
N LYS A 183 -10.13 -9.71 -22.77
CA LYS A 183 -9.08 -9.37 -23.75
C LYS A 183 -7.78 -8.90 -23.10
N ALA A 184 -7.83 -8.43 -21.85
CA ALA A 184 -6.65 -7.93 -21.14
C ALA A 184 -5.78 -9.06 -20.56
N TYR A 185 -6.32 -10.26 -20.40
CA TYR A 185 -5.63 -11.43 -19.81
C TYR A 185 -5.35 -12.52 -20.85
N LYS A 186 -4.76 -12.15 -21.99
CA LYS A 186 -4.29 -13.11 -23.01
C LYS A 186 -2.78 -13.16 -23.09
#